data_AF-A0A7C8U479-F1
#
_entry.id   AF-A0A7C8U479-F1
#
_cell.length_a   1.000
_cell.length_b   1.000
_cell.length_c   1.000
_cell.angle_alpha   90.00
_cell.angle_beta   90.00
_cell.angle_gamma   90.00
#
_symmetry.space_group_name_H-M   'P 1'
#
loop_
_entity.id
_entity.type
_entity.pdbx_description
1 polymer ?
#
loop_
_entity_poly.entity_id
_entity_poly.type
_entity_poly.pdbx_seq_one_letter_code
_entity_poly.pdbx_strand_id
1 'polypeptide(L)'
;MTESILFRHRFTTDNTVERAEFMDSLQLNSEVVGDAEKVSLAEELKAVLVSGSKMPAEKARQMFEQEQYLKVDWDRVSDLVEGRKVFLRRGYAYVPNSMLLSLVMAEFSKRLDESLIKTARYLPHLDEDDRLIPILNHLSKGFTAPEYTSSTSLASLSGEAITASQIDNLSSHFPLCMKNLHTSLRRDKHLRHFGRLQYGLFLKGLGLSIDEALIFWRQSFSKFTDDQFNKEYRYNIRHSYGLQGAGRNYKPYSCQQILMEHPPGTGDSHGCPYRHFSIENLTVAMGRLMGVEDRSVVNGVRQDVEAKKYHLACNRVFEYLHEKELKRKDGGAGKETITHPNEYFDRSWGLKNPGKRGGDGTVASEVQVKDEDVAMS
;
A
#
# COMPACT_ATOMS: atom_id res chain seq x y z
N MET A 1 -3.00 -6.11 -13.23
CA MET A 1 -1.74 -5.34 -13.42
C MET A 1 -2.05 -3.87 -13.16
N THR A 2 -1.35 -3.19 -12.25
CA THR A 2 -1.62 -1.81 -11.86
C THR A 2 -1.55 -0.84 -13.05
N GLU A 3 -0.62 -1.09 -14.00
CA GLU A 3 -0.50 -0.33 -15.24
C GLU A 3 -1.76 -0.40 -16.12
N SER A 4 -2.40 -1.57 -16.24
CA SER A 4 -3.66 -1.70 -16.97
C SER A 4 -4.80 -0.91 -16.32
N ILE A 5 -4.79 -0.78 -14.99
CA ILE A 5 -5.79 0.04 -14.26
C ILE A 5 -5.52 1.52 -14.50
N LEU A 6 -4.25 1.95 -14.46
CA LEU A 6 -3.85 3.32 -14.74
C LEU A 6 -4.18 3.73 -16.17
N PHE A 7 -3.87 2.87 -17.15
CA PHE A 7 -4.20 3.10 -18.55
C PHE A 7 -5.72 3.23 -18.75
N ARG A 8 -6.51 2.32 -18.16
CA ARG A 8 -7.98 2.41 -18.20
C ARG A 8 -8.47 3.73 -17.65
N HIS A 9 -7.96 4.13 -16.48
CA HIS A 9 -8.36 5.38 -15.85
C HIS A 9 -8.09 6.58 -16.78
N ARG A 10 -6.86 6.71 -17.28
CA ARG A 10 -6.47 7.80 -18.20
C ARG A 10 -7.35 7.82 -19.45
N PHE A 11 -7.49 6.67 -20.11
CA PHE A 11 -8.33 6.56 -21.30
C PHE A 11 -9.79 6.97 -21.03
N THR A 12 -10.35 6.64 -19.85
CA THR A 12 -11.72 7.05 -19.51
C THR A 12 -11.85 8.53 -19.16
N THR A 13 -10.79 9.16 -18.63
CA THR A 13 -10.79 10.57 -18.23
C THR A 13 -10.40 11.53 -19.34
N ASP A 14 -9.72 11.06 -20.38
CA ASP A 14 -9.22 11.87 -21.49
C ASP A 14 -10.35 12.44 -22.36
N ASN A 15 -10.05 13.50 -23.09
CA ASN A 15 -10.99 14.14 -24.00
C ASN A 15 -11.38 13.18 -25.15
N THR A 16 -12.61 13.29 -25.66
CA THR A 16 -13.09 12.53 -26.82
C THR A 16 -12.26 12.78 -28.08
N VAL A 17 -11.72 14.00 -28.27
CA VAL A 17 -10.87 14.34 -29.43
C VAL A 17 -9.52 13.62 -29.34
N GLU A 18 -8.82 13.76 -28.21
CA GLU A 18 -7.53 13.09 -27.96
C GLU A 18 -7.66 11.58 -28.04
N ARG A 19 -8.78 11.01 -27.55
CA ARG A 19 -9.08 9.59 -27.71
C ARG A 19 -9.18 9.20 -29.18
N ALA A 20 -9.89 9.97 -30.01
CA ALA A 20 -10.02 9.66 -31.43
C ALA A 20 -8.66 9.73 -32.15
N GLU A 21 -7.87 10.77 -31.91
CA GLU A 21 -6.52 10.92 -32.48
C GLU A 21 -5.58 9.79 -32.04
N PHE A 22 -5.64 9.43 -30.76
CA PHE A 22 -4.89 8.30 -30.22
C PHE A 22 -5.30 6.99 -30.89
N MET A 23 -6.60 6.76 -31.06
CA MET A 23 -7.12 5.56 -31.74
C MET A 23 -6.65 5.45 -33.19
N ASP A 24 -6.65 6.57 -33.93
CA ASP A 24 -6.16 6.61 -35.31
C ASP A 24 -4.65 6.32 -35.38
N SER A 25 -3.88 6.76 -34.38
CA SER A 25 -2.43 6.49 -34.29
C SER A 25 -2.09 5.02 -34.04
N LEU A 26 -3.00 4.25 -33.41
CA LEU A 26 -2.71 2.92 -32.91
C LEU A 26 -2.67 1.83 -34.00
N GLN A 27 -3.07 2.15 -35.23
CA GLN A 27 -3.12 1.22 -36.38
C GLN A 27 -3.68 -0.15 -35.98
N LEU A 28 -4.84 -0.15 -35.32
CA LEU A 28 -5.37 -1.35 -34.67
C LEU A 28 -5.83 -2.45 -35.64
N ASN A 29 -5.48 -2.43 -36.93
CA ASN A 29 -5.96 -3.39 -37.94
C ASN A 29 -7.47 -3.65 -37.82
N SER A 30 -8.24 -2.58 -37.59
CA SER A 30 -9.69 -2.62 -37.45
C SER A 30 -10.32 -2.01 -38.70
N GLU A 31 -11.31 -2.70 -39.26
CA GLU A 31 -12.05 -2.21 -40.43
C GLU A 31 -13.33 -1.52 -39.96
N VAL A 32 -13.60 -0.30 -40.44
CA VAL A 32 -14.89 0.36 -40.17
C VAL A 32 -15.98 -0.35 -40.96
N VAL A 33 -17.06 -0.75 -40.28
CA VAL A 33 -18.21 -1.40 -40.92
C VAL A 33 -18.98 -0.34 -41.69
N GLY A 34 -19.05 -0.49 -43.02
CA GLY A 34 -19.78 0.44 -43.88
C GLY A 34 -21.30 0.36 -43.68
N ASP A 35 -22.02 1.42 -44.05
CA ASP A 35 -23.47 1.53 -43.83
C ASP A 35 -24.27 0.38 -44.46
N ALA A 36 -23.91 -0.05 -45.68
CA ALA A 36 -24.56 -1.16 -46.36
C ALA A 36 -24.41 -2.49 -45.59
N GLU A 37 -23.22 -2.74 -45.04
CA GLU A 37 -22.93 -3.93 -44.22
C GLU A 37 -23.65 -3.84 -42.87
N LYS A 38 -23.61 -2.68 -42.21
CA LYS A 38 -24.32 -2.41 -40.95
C LYS A 38 -25.83 -2.65 -41.10
N VAL A 39 -26.44 -2.18 -42.18
CA VAL A 39 -27.87 -2.39 -42.47
C VAL A 39 -28.17 -3.86 -42.75
N SER A 40 -27.30 -4.56 -43.48
CA SER A 40 -27.49 -5.99 -43.77
C SER A 40 -27.44 -6.90 -42.53
N LEU A 41 -26.77 -6.44 -41.46
CA LEU A 41 -26.58 -7.14 -40.19
C LEU A 41 -27.44 -6.56 -39.05
N ALA A 42 -28.41 -5.71 -39.37
CA ALA A 42 -29.10 -4.89 -38.39
C ALA A 42 -29.85 -5.73 -37.34
N GLU A 43 -30.48 -6.84 -37.74
CA GLU A 43 -31.23 -7.69 -36.81
C GLU A 43 -30.31 -8.40 -35.83
N GLU A 44 -29.18 -8.94 -36.29
CA GLU A 44 -28.20 -9.61 -35.45
C GLU A 44 -27.50 -8.63 -34.49
N LEU A 45 -27.11 -7.45 -34.98
CA LEU A 45 -26.47 -6.42 -34.16
C LEU A 45 -27.42 -5.92 -33.07
N LYS A 46 -28.70 -5.67 -33.40
CA LYS A 46 -29.71 -5.31 -32.39
C LYS A 46 -29.96 -6.45 -31.39
N ALA A 47 -29.99 -7.71 -31.84
CA ALA A 47 -30.19 -8.85 -30.96
C ALA A 47 -29.08 -8.97 -29.90
N VAL A 48 -27.83 -8.68 -30.28
CA VAL A 48 -26.69 -8.64 -29.35
C VAL A 48 -26.83 -7.50 -28.33
N LEU A 49 -27.27 -6.31 -28.75
CA LEU A 49 -27.53 -5.20 -27.83
C LEU A 49 -28.63 -5.54 -26.80
N VAL A 50 -29.67 -6.25 -27.21
CA VAL A 50 -30.76 -6.68 -26.31
C VAL A 50 -30.30 -7.78 -25.37
N SER A 51 -29.67 -8.85 -25.90
CA SER A 51 -29.36 -10.06 -25.12
C SER A 51 -28.05 -9.97 -24.34
N GLY A 52 -26.98 -9.46 -24.96
CA GLY A 52 -25.65 -9.34 -24.36
C GLY A 52 -25.52 -8.16 -23.40
N SER A 53 -26.09 -7.02 -23.76
CA SER A 53 -26.07 -5.80 -22.92
C SER A 53 -27.32 -5.63 -22.05
N LYS A 54 -28.27 -6.58 -22.11
CA LYS A 54 -29.53 -6.58 -21.34
C LYS A 54 -30.32 -5.27 -21.48
N MET A 55 -30.36 -4.70 -22.69
CA MET A 55 -31.03 -3.44 -22.96
C MET A 55 -32.46 -3.64 -23.45
N PRO A 56 -33.41 -2.74 -23.09
CA PRO A 56 -34.75 -2.74 -23.69
C PRO A 56 -34.69 -2.59 -25.21
N ALA A 57 -35.60 -3.25 -25.93
CA ALA A 57 -35.59 -3.30 -27.40
C ALA A 57 -35.64 -1.91 -28.06
N GLU A 58 -36.38 -0.97 -27.48
CA GLU A 58 -36.49 0.40 -27.99
C GLU A 58 -35.16 1.17 -27.86
N LYS A 59 -34.48 1.04 -26.71
CA LYS A 59 -33.16 1.65 -26.48
C LYS A 59 -32.07 1.02 -27.36
N ALA A 60 -32.15 -0.29 -27.58
CA ALA A 60 -31.24 -0.99 -28.48
C ALA A 60 -31.35 -0.50 -29.94
N ARG A 61 -32.57 -0.17 -30.40
CA ARG A 61 -32.79 0.43 -31.73
C ARG A 61 -32.15 1.81 -31.86
N GLN A 62 -32.41 2.70 -30.89
CA GLN A 62 -31.83 4.04 -30.88
C GLN A 62 -30.29 4.00 -30.83
N MET A 63 -29.73 3.13 -29.99
CA MET A 63 -28.28 2.97 -29.89
C MET A 63 -27.70 2.42 -31.20
N PHE A 64 -28.30 1.40 -31.81
CA PHE A 64 -27.86 0.88 -33.11
C PHE A 64 -27.77 1.96 -34.20
N GLU A 65 -28.72 2.90 -34.25
CA GLU A 65 -28.73 4.00 -35.23
C GLU A 65 -27.55 4.96 -35.02
N GLN A 66 -27.25 5.29 -33.76
CA GLN A 66 -26.20 6.26 -33.39
C GLN A 66 -24.79 5.65 -33.36
N GLU A 67 -24.68 4.33 -33.20
CA GLU A 67 -23.41 3.64 -32.99
C GLU A 67 -22.67 3.37 -34.31
N GLN A 68 -21.35 3.54 -34.31
CA GLN A 68 -20.48 3.01 -35.36
C GLN A 68 -19.91 1.66 -34.91
N TYR A 69 -19.72 0.75 -35.87
CA TYR A 69 -19.18 -0.58 -35.61
C TYR A 69 -17.82 -0.74 -36.28
N LEU A 70 -16.91 -1.39 -35.56
CA LEU A 70 -15.64 -1.86 -36.08
C LEU A 70 -15.66 -3.36 -36.21
N LYS A 71 -15.04 -3.85 -37.28
CA LYS A 71 -14.82 -5.26 -37.56
C LYS A 71 -13.38 -5.60 -37.21
N VAL A 72 -13.21 -6.55 -36.30
CA VAL A 72 -11.91 -7.02 -35.79
C VAL A 72 -11.90 -8.53 -35.69
N ASP A 73 -10.72 -9.16 -35.68
CA ASP A 73 -10.61 -10.59 -35.40
C ASP A 73 -11.18 -10.91 -34.01
N TRP A 74 -11.98 -11.98 -33.92
CA TRP A 74 -12.76 -12.27 -32.71
C TRP A 74 -11.91 -12.57 -31.47
N ASP A 75 -10.70 -13.10 -31.66
CA ASP A 75 -9.78 -13.49 -30.61
C ASP A 75 -9.20 -12.28 -29.85
N ARG A 76 -9.20 -11.09 -30.49
CA ARG A 76 -8.74 -9.83 -29.90
C ARG A 76 -9.71 -9.22 -28.90
N VAL A 77 -10.98 -9.63 -28.92
CA VAL A 77 -12.05 -9.16 -28.04
C VAL A 77 -12.73 -10.33 -27.32
N SER A 78 -11.92 -11.29 -26.88
CA SER A 78 -12.39 -12.52 -26.22
C SER A 78 -13.26 -12.24 -24.99
N ASP A 79 -13.01 -11.16 -24.25
CA ASP A 79 -13.83 -10.70 -23.12
C ASP A 79 -15.25 -10.29 -23.54
N LEU A 80 -15.39 -9.63 -24.70
CA LEU A 80 -16.70 -9.28 -25.25
C LEU A 80 -17.43 -10.50 -25.82
N VAL A 81 -16.68 -11.45 -26.39
CA VAL A 81 -17.21 -12.72 -26.91
C VAL A 81 -17.75 -13.59 -25.78
N GLU A 82 -16.99 -13.74 -24.69
CA GLU A 82 -17.42 -14.48 -23.49
C GLU A 82 -18.74 -13.92 -22.93
N GLY A 83 -18.84 -12.59 -22.89
CA GLY A 83 -20.05 -11.89 -22.45
C GLY A 83 -21.20 -11.88 -23.46
N ARG A 84 -21.04 -12.47 -24.66
CA ARG A 84 -21.98 -12.37 -25.80
C ARG A 84 -22.37 -10.93 -26.14
N LYS A 85 -21.43 -9.99 -26.00
CA LYS A 85 -21.65 -8.55 -26.20
C LYS A 85 -21.34 -8.07 -27.62
N VAL A 86 -20.84 -8.95 -28.47
CA VAL A 86 -20.48 -8.66 -29.87
C VAL A 86 -21.05 -9.73 -30.79
N PHE A 87 -21.38 -9.34 -32.02
CA PHE A 87 -21.82 -10.25 -33.05
C PHE A 87 -20.61 -10.88 -33.75
N LEU A 88 -20.65 -12.19 -34.01
CA LEU A 88 -19.56 -12.91 -34.67
C LEU A 88 -20.00 -13.43 -36.04
N ARG A 89 -19.19 -13.18 -37.08
CA ARG A 89 -19.41 -13.73 -38.42
C ARG A 89 -18.09 -13.95 -39.15
N ARG A 90 -17.89 -15.16 -39.68
CA ARG A 90 -16.72 -15.53 -40.51
C ARG A 90 -15.35 -15.18 -39.88
N GLY A 91 -15.21 -15.37 -38.57
CA GLY A 91 -13.96 -15.07 -37.85
C GLY A 91 -13.82 -13.63 -37.37
N TYR A 92 -14.80 -12.77 -37.66
CA TYR A 92 -14.79 -11.38 -37.21
C TYR A 92 -15.81 -11.13 -36.10
N ALA A 93 -15.46 -10.25 -35.18
CA ALA A 93 -16.33 -9.63 -34.21
C ALA A 93 -16.70 -8.20 -34.65
N TYR A 94 -17.99 -7.88 -34.55
CA TYR A 94 -18.54 -6.56 -34.80
C TYR A 94 -18.70 -5.84 -33.46
N VAL A 95 -17.78 -4.89 -33.20
CA VAL A 95 -17.61 -4.22 -31.92
C VAL A 95 -18.18 -2.80 -32.01
N PRO A 96 -19.13 -2.42 -31.14
CA PRO A 96 -19.63 -1.05 -31.08
C PRO A 96 -18.56 -0.10 -30.55
N ASN A 97 -18.54 1.14 -31.03
CA ASN A 97 -17.56 2.15 -30.63
C ASN A 97 -17.55 2.41 -29.10
N SER A 98 -18.70 2.31 -28.45
CA SER A 98 -18.86 2.38 -26.98
C SER A 98 -18.08 1.29 -26.22
N MET A 99 -17.70 0.19 -26.86
CA MET A 99 -16.90 -0.89 -26.27
C MET A 99 -15.44 -0.90 -26.75
N LEU A 100 -15.01 0.13 -27.48
CA LEU A 100 -13.64 0.23 -28.02
C LEU A 100 -12.56 0.13 -26.94
N LEU A 101 -12.84 0.62 -25.73
CA LEU A 101 -11.93 0.49 -24.59
C LEU A 101 -11.50 -0.97 -24.34
N SER A 102 -12.38 -1.95 -24.53
CA SER A 102 -12.01 -3.37 -24.38
C SER A 102 -10.92 -3.79 -25.38
N LEU A 103 -11.06 -3.41 -26.65
CA LEU A 103 -10.07 -3.69 -27.70
C LEU A 103 -8.71 -3.05 -27.37
N VAL A 104 -8.71 -1.78 -26.97
CA VAL A 104 -7.48 -1.06 -26.62
C VAL A 104 -6.81 -1.66 -25.38
N MET A 105 -7.61 -2.03 -24.37
CA MET A 105 -7.11 -2.69 -23.17
C MET A 105 -6.46 -4.03 -23.48
N ALA A 106 -7.08 -4.84 -24.35
CA ALA A 106 -6.55 -6.13 -24.77
C ALA A 106 -5.21 -5.97 -25.51
N GLU A 107 -5.15 -5.02 -26.45
CA GLU A 107 -3.92 -4.70 -27.19
C GLU A 107 -2.81 -4.18 -26.28
N PHE A 108 -3.13 -3.26 -25.36
CA PHE A 108 -2.17 -2.74 -24.38
C PHE A 108 -1.61 -3.86 -23.50
N SER A 109 -2.48 -4.70 -22.94
CA SER A 109 -2.07 -5.85 -22.12
C SER A 109 -1.17 -6.80 -22.90
N LYS A 110 -1.52 -7.13 -24.14
CA LYS A 110 -0.70 -7.99 -25.01
C LYS A 110 0.70 -7.39 -25.24
N ARG A 111 0.79 -6.12 -25.64
CA ARG A 111 2.07 -5.44 -25.89
C ARG A 111 2.92 -5.33 -24.63
N LEU A 112 2.29 -5.07 -23.49
CA LEU A 112 2.96 -5.01 -22.20
C LEU A 112 3.52 -6.38 -21.81
N ASP A 113 2.74 -7.44 -21.93
CA ASP A 113 3.19 -8.81 -21.66
C ASP A 113 4.35 -9.22 -22.57
N GLU A 114 4.25 -8.98 -23.88
CA GLU A 114 5.33 -9.25 -24.83
C GLU A 114 6.62 -8.48 -24.48
N SER A 115 6.47 -7.21 -24.08
CA SER A 115 7.61 -6.37 -23.68
C SER A 115 8.23 -6.87 -22.37
N LEU A 116 7.42 -7.25 -21.38
CA LEU A 116 7.90 -7.81 -20.11
C LEU A 116 8.61 -9.14 -20.32
N ILE A 117 8.11 -10.01 -21.20
CA ILE A 117 8.77 -11.27 -21.56
C ILE A 117 10.14 -11.00 -22.21
N LYS A 118 10.21 -10.05 -23.15
CA LYS A 118 11.49 -9.63 -23.76
C LYS A 118 12.44 -9.11 -22.69
N THR A 119 12.00 -8.18 -21.85
CA THR A 119 12.81 -7.61 -20.76
C THR A 119 13.33 -8.68 -19.80
N ALA A 120 12.49 -9.63 -19.39
CA ALA A 120 12.88 -10.72 -18.51
C ALA A 120 13.97 -11.62 -19.14
N ARG A 121 13.93 -11.84 -20.46
CA ARG A 121 14.96 -12.60 -21.19
C ARG A 121 16.30 -11.84 -21.30
N TYR A 122 16.25 -10.51 -21.39
CA TYR A 122 17.45 -9.67 -21.43
C TYR A 122 18.02 -9.36 -20.04
N LEU A 123 17.23 -9.54 -18.97
CA LEU A 123 17.62 -9.25 -17.59
C LEU A 123 18.95 -9.91 -17.16
N PRO A 124 19.26 -11.19 -17.50
CA PRO A 124 20.55 -11.79 -17.16
C PRO A 124 21.77 -11.13 -17.82
N HIS A 125 21.59 -10.47 -18.98
CA HIS A 125 22.67 -9.73 -19.64
C HIS A 125 22.86 -8.33 -19.02
N LEU A 126 21.82 -7.80 -18.37
CA LEU A 126 21.90 -6.57 -17.58
C LEU A 126 22.50 -6.82 -16.18
N ASP A 127 22.64 -8.09 -15.77
CA ASP A 127 23.30 -8.54 -14.53
C ASP A 127 24.82 -8.29 -14.56
N GLU A 128 25.39 -7.95 -15.73
CA GLU A 128 26.78 -7.48 -15.83
C GLU A 128 26.97 -6.03 -15.35
N ASP A 129 25.88 -5.25 -15.18
CA ASP A 129 25.93 -3.89 -14.65
C ASP A 129 25.59 -3.89 -13.14
N ASP A 130 26.64 -3.91 -12.32
CA ASP A 130 26.58 -3.87 -10.85
C ASP A 130 25.73 -2.72 -10.28
N ARG A 131 25.39 -1.69 -11.07
CA ARG A 131 24.59 -0.54 -10.63
C ARG A 131 23.08 -0.81 -10.69
N LEU A 132 22.62 -1.69 -11.57
CA LEU A 132 21.19 -1.93 -11.81
C LEU A 132 20.59 -2.96 -10.85
N ILE A 133 21.36 -3.97 -10.46
CA ILE A 133 20.92 -5.05 -9.57
C ILE A 133 20.45 -4.53 -8.20
N PRO A 134 21.16 -3.60 -7.52
CA PRO A 134 20.68 -3.05 -6.26
C PRO A 134 19.36 -2.32 -6.44
N ILE A 135 19.19 -1.54 -7.53
CA ILE A 135 17.95 -0.80 -7.81
C ILE A 135 16.78 -1.75 -8.02
N LEU A 136 16.94 -2.80 -8.84
CA LEU A 136 15.91 -3.81 -9.07
C LEU A 136 15.52 -4.55 -7.79
N ASN A 137 16.52 -4.94 -6.99
CA ASN A 137 16.30 -5.55 -5.68
C ASN A 137 15.61 -4.60 -4.71
N HIS A 138 15.98 -3.32 -4.69
CA HIS A 138 15.34 -2.30 -3.86
C HIS A 138 13.90 -1.99 -4.29
N LEU A 139 13.63 -1.91 -5.60
CA LEU A 139 12.28 -1.72 -6.15
C LEU A 139 11.36 -2.86 -5.71
N SER A 140 11.83 -4.10 -5.78
CA SER A 140 11.06 -5.27 -5.33
C SER A 140 10.81 -5.30 -3.81
N LYS A 141 11.71 -4.71 -3.02
CA LYS A 141 11.67 -4.74 -1.55
C LYS A 141 11.05 -3.49 -0.90
N GLY A 142 10.88 -2.38 -1.63
CA GLY A 142 10.63 -1.07 -0.99
C GLY A 142 9.71 -0.09 -1.71
N PHE A 143 9.25 -0.33 -2.95
CA PHE A 143 8.42 0.67 -3.65
C PHE A 143 6.97 0.78 -3.12
N THR A 144 6.51 -0.13 -2.25
CA THR A 144 5.11 -0.12 -1.79
C THR A 144 4.84 0.60 -0.47
N ALA A 145 5.85 1.09 0.25
CA ALA A 145 5.65 1.83 1.49
C ALA A 145 6.45 3.15 1.47
N PRO A 146 5.83 4.33 1.62
CA PRO A 146 6.57 5.56 1.83
C PRO A 146 7.54 5.40 3.01
N GLU A 147 8.80 5.82 2.83
CA GLU A 147 9.78 5.73 3.90
C GLU A 147 9.31 6.55 5.10
N TYR A 148 9.27 5.92 6.28
CA TYR A 148 9.01 6.65 7.52
C TYR A 148 10.19 7.57 7.84
N THR A 149 10.00 8.88 7.67
CA THR A 149 10.97 9.89 8.07
C THR A 149 10.74 10.25 9.55
N SER A 150 11.65 9.79 10.41
CA SER A 150 11.61 10.05 11.86
C SER A 150 11.74 11.53 12.24
N SER A 151 11.95 12.43 11.26
CA SER A 151 12.11 13.88 11.45
C SER A 151 10.87 14.56 12.03
N THR A 152 9.69 13.95 11.90
CA THR A 152 8.43 14.55 12.36
C THR A 152 7.97 14.04 13.73
N SER A 153 8.61 12.99 14.26
CA SER A 153 8.33 12.40 15.58
C SER A 153 9.40 12.71 16.63
N LEU A 154 10.58 13.19 16.21
CA LEU A 154 11.63 13.67 17.13
C LEU A 154 11.17 14.90 17.96
N ALA A 155 10.20 15.65 17.44
CA ALA A 155 9.61 16.81 18.10
C ALA A 155 8.26 16.43 18.74
N SER A 156 8.36 15.90 19.96
CA SER A 156 7.38 16.18 21.03
C SER A 156 6.01 15.51 20.96
N LEU A 157 5.86 14.46 21.77
CA LEU A 157 4.55 14.09 22.36
C LEU A 157 4.05 15.14 23.41
N SER A 158 4.67 16.31 23.52
CA SER A 158 4.27 17.43 24.42
C SER A 158 5.31 18.55 24.56
N GLY A 159 6.54 18.40 24.07
CA GLY A 159 7.68 19.25 24.40
C GLY A 159 8.86 18.43 24.93
N GLU A 160 8.59 17.21 25.40
CA GLU A 160 9.49 16.41 26.23
C GLU A 160 9.97 15.14 25.51
N ALA A 161 11.21 14.76 25.81
CA ALA A 161 11.79 13.51 25.34
C ALA A 161 11.07 12.30 25.94
N ILE A 162 10.84 11.27 25.13
CA ILE A 162 10.23 10.02 25.61
C ILE A 162 11.18 9.30 26.56
N THR A 163 10.67 8.90 27.72
CA THR A 163 11.43 8.15 28.73
C THR A 163 11.00 6.69 28.83
N ALA A 164 11.86 5.85 29.42
CA ALA A 164 11.63 4.42 29.61
C ALA A 164 10.34 4.12 30.39
N SER A 165 10.01 4.96 31.37
CA SER A 165 8.83 4.79 32.22
C SER A 165 7.51 5.11 31.49
N GLN A 166 7.56 5.92 30.43
CA GLN A 166 6.38 6.28 29.64
C GLN A 166 5.96 5.17 28.67
N ILE A 167 6.86 4.25 28.31
CA ILE A 167 6.61 3.23 27.28
C ILE A 167 5.40 2.34 27.60
N ASP A 168 5.16 2.00 28.87
CA ASP A 168 4.00 1.20 29.27
C ASP A 168 2.68 1.93 28.96
N ASN A 169 2.62 3.24 29.22
CA ASN A 169 1.43 4.05 28.92
C ASN A 169 1.25 4.23 27.40
N LEU A 170 2.35 4.48 26.70
CA LEU A 170 2.36 4.63 25.24
C LEU A 170 1.96 3.33 24.51
N SER A 171 2.11 2.17 25.16
CA SER A 171 1.73 0.88 24.57
C SER A 171 0.26 0.79 24.18
N SER A 172 -0.60 1.63 24.77
CA SER A 172 -2.01 1.75 24.39
C SER A 172 -2.23 2.18 22.93
N HIS A 173 -1.26 2.89 22.33
CA HIS A 173 -1.27 3.39 20.96
C HIS A 173 -0.51 2.50 19.97
N PHE A 174 0.08 1.39 20.43
CA PHE A 174 0.86 0.51 19.57
C PHE A 174 -0.03 -0.32 18.65
N PRO A 175 0.43 -0.60 17.41
CA PRO A 175 -0.18 -1.64 16.59
C PRO A 175 -0.01 -3.02 17.22
N LEU A 176 -0.85 -3.97 16.82
CA LEU A 176 -0.88 -5.31 17.41
C LEU A 176 0.47 -6.04 17.41
N CYS A 177 1.31 -5.85 16.37
CA CYS A 177 2.66 -6.41 16.33
C CYS A 177 3.56 -5.92 17.47
N MET A 178 3.54 -4.62 17.76
CA MET A 178 4.34 -4.02 18.83
C MET A 178 3.72 -4.25 20.20
N LYS A 179 2.38 -4.31 20.32
CA LYS A 179 1.71 -4.76 21.56
C LYS A 179 2.09 -6.19 21.92
N ASN A 180 2.10 -7.11 20.95
CA ASN A 180 2.49 -8.50 21.20
C ASN A 180 3.92 -8.60 21.74
N LEU A 181 4.87 -7.85 21.13
CA LEU A 181 6.26 -7.78 21.59
C LEU A 181 6.38 -7.17 22.99
N HIS A 182 5.66 -6.07 23.24
CA HIS A 182 5.64 -5.41 24.54
C HIS A 182 5.09 -6.34 25.64
N THR A 183 3.94 -6.98 25.43
CA THR A 183 3.35 -7.92 26.38
C THR A 183 4.26 -9.14 26.61
N SER A 184 4.85 -9.69 25.54
CA SER A 184 5.78 -10.83 25.65
C SER A 184 7.03 -10.45 26.45
N LEU A 185 7.60 -9.26 26.20
CA LEU A 185 8.73 -8.72 26.96
C LEU A 185 8.39 -8.59 28.45
N ARG A 186 7.23 -7.99 28.77
CA ARG A 186 6.81 -7.79 30.17
C ARG A 186 6.53 -9.10 30.89
N ARG A 187 5.98 -10.11 30.20
CA ARG A 187 5.71 -11.45 30.74
C ARG A 187 7.00 -12.26 30.94
N ASP A 188 7.79 -12.39 29.89
CA ASP A 188 8.90 -13.34 29.85
C ASP A 188 10.19 -12.74 30.42
N LYS A 189 10.25 -11.41 30.56
CA LYS A 189 11.42 -10.61 30.96
C LYS A 189 12.60 -10.78 30.00
N HIS A 190 12.30 -11.11 28.75
CA HIS A 190 13.28 -11.29 27.68
C HIS A 190 12.56 -11.26 26.32
N LEU A 191 13.29 -10.88 25.27
CA LEU A 191 12.89 -11.08 23.88
C LEU A 191 14.04 -11.71 23.11
N ARG A 192 13.72 -12.61 22.16
CA ARG A 192 14.69 -13.20 21.25
C ARG A 192 15.22 -12.18 20.24
N HIS A 193 16.29 -12.53 19.53
CA HIS A 193 17.07 -11.61 18.69
C HIS A 193 16.22 -10.72 17.77
N PHE A 194 15.40 -11.30 16.90
CA PHE A 194 14.58 -10.52 15.96
C PHE A 194 13.45 -9.74 16.65
N GLY A 195 12.93 -10.22 17.79
CA GLY A 195 12.00 -9.47 18.63
C GLY A 195 12.65 -8.23 19.25
N ARG A 196 13.89 -8.34 19.72
CA ARG A 196 14.66 -7.18 20.21
C ARG A 196 14.91 -6.17 19.10
N LEU A 197 15.21 -6.64 17.88
CA LEU A 197 15.49 -5.78 16.74
C LEU A 197 14.23 -5.04 16.27
N GLN A 198 13.14 -5.76 15.99
CA GLN A 198 11.86 -5.17 15.57
C GLN A 198 11.34 -4.17 16.61
N TYR A 199 11.32 -4.54 17.89
CA TYR A 199 10.79 -3.68 18.94
C TYR A 199 11.73 -2.53 19.29
N GLY A 200 13.03 -2.79 19.38
CA GLY A 200 14.04 -1.77 19.70
C GLY A 200 14.11 -0.68 18.64
N LEU A 201 14.09 -1.04 17.35
CA LEU A 201 14.06 -0.05 16.27
C LEU A 201 12.74 0.72 16.22
N PHE A 202 11.61 0.07 16.53
CA PHE A 202 10.34 0.76 16.70
C PHE A 202 10.41 1.82 17.81
N LEU A 203 10.90 1.46 19.00
CA LEU A 203 11.06 2.40 20.12
C LEU A 203 12.02 3.55 19.81
N LYS A 204 13.12 3.27 19.10
CA LYS A 204 14.02 4.30 18.57
C LYS A 204 13.29 5.26 17.65
N GLY A 205 12.45 4.74 16.75
CA GLY A 205 11.62 5.55 15.85
C GLY A 205 10.54 6.37 16.56
N LEU A 206 10.14 6.00 17.79
CA LEU A 206 9.28 6.84 18.63
C LEU A 206 10.04 8.05 19.20
N GLY A 207 11.38 8.01 19.22
CA GLY A 207 12.22 9.03 19.83
C GLY A 207 12.80 8.63 21.19
N LEU A 208 12.74 7.36 21.59
CA LEU A 208 13.39 6.89 22.81
C LEU A 208 14.91 7.02 22.65
N SER A 209 15.55 7.84 23.47
CA SER A 209 17.00 8.07 23.41
C SER A 209 17.79 6.79 23.72
N ILE A 210 19.08 6.76 23.38
CA ILE A 210 19.93 5.60 23.70
C ILE A 210 20.01 5.35 25.21
N ASP A 211 20.09 6.40 26.02
CA ASP A 211 20.24 6.28 27.47
C ASP A 211 18.95 5.72 28.09
N GLU A 212 17.80 6.23 27.65
CA GLU A 212 16.49 5.71 28.06
C GLU A 212 16.23 4.30 27.54
N ALA A 213 16.70 3.97 26.33
CA ALA A 213 16.60 2.62 25.80
C ALA A 213 17.41 1.61 26.64
N LEU A 214 18.61 1.97 27.09
CA LEU A 214 19.41 1.12 27.97
C LEU A 214 18.72 0.90 29.32
N ILE A 215 18.13 1.94 29.90
CA ILE A 215 17.33 1.84 31.12
C ILE A 215 16.14 0.90 30.89
N PHE A 216 15.39 1.12 29.81
CA PHE A 216 14.22 0.32 29.45
C PHE A 216 14.54 -1.17 29.29
N TRP A 217 15.58 -1.50 28.52
CA TRP A 217 15.98 -2.88 28.28
C TRP A 217 16.53 -3.52 29.56
N ARG A 218 17.33 -2.79 30.34
CA ARG A 218 17.88 -3.30 31.60
C ARG A 218 16.78 -3.64 32.59
N GLN A 219 15.82 -2.75 32.79
CA GLN A 219 14.67 -2.97 33.67
C GLN A 219 13.79 -4.12 33.18
N SER A 220 13.61 -4.24 31.86
CA SER A 220 12.81 -5.31 31.27
C SER A 220 13.48 -6.69 31.40
N PHE A 221 14.81 -6.75 31.36
CA PHE A 221 15.60 -7.98 31.48
C PHE A 221 15.97 -8.28 32.94
N SER A 222 14.99 -8.17 33.83
CA SER A 222 15.17 -8.30 35.28
C SER A 222 15.68 -9.67 35.75
N LYS A 223 15.62 -10.70 34.89
CA LYS A 223 16.15 -12.04 35.17
C LYS A 223 17.66 -12.17 34.96
N PHE A 224 18.30 -11.20 34.33
CA PHE A 224 19.72 -11.19 34.04
C PHE A 224 20.46 -10.27 35.02
N THR A 225 21.67 -10.64 35.39
CA THR A 225 22.56 -9.79 36.21
C THR A 225 23.05 -8.60 35.39
N ASP A 226 23.55 -7.56 36.07
CA ASP A 226 24.13 -6.39 35.40
C ASP A 226 25.29 -6.79 34.47
N ASP A 227 26.14 -7.71 34.92
CA ASP A 227 27.27 -8.19 34.13
C ASP A 227 26.85 -8.95 32.87
N GLN A 228 25.85 -9.84 32.98
CA GLN A 228 25.28 -10.54 31.83
C GLN A 228 24.66 -9.54 30.84
N PHE A 229 23.88 -8.58 31.35
CA PHE A 229 23.26 -7.55 30.52
C PHE A 229 24.30 -6.73 29.74
N ASN A 230 25.34 -6.27 30.45
CA ASN A 230 26.41 -5.46 29.89
C ASN A 230 27.22 -6.21 28.84
N LYS A 231 27.50 -7.50 29.07
CA LYS A 231 28.29 -8.34 28.16
C LYS A 231 27.52 -8.73 26.90
N GLU A 232 26.26 -9.11 27.03
CA GLU A 232 25.50 -9.75 25.94
C GLU A 232 24.58 -8.79 25.16
N TYR A 233 24.09 -7.72 25.80
CA TYR A 233 23.00 -6.92 25.23
C TYR A 233 23.35 -5.44 25.03
N ARG A 234 24.10 -4.83 25.96
CA ARG A 234 24.42 -3.39 25.91
C ARG A 234 25.09 -2.97 24.60
N TYR A 235 26.01 -3.79 24.09
CA TYR A 235 26.68 -3.54 22.81
C TYR A 235 25.68 -3.48 21.64
N ASN A 236 24.81 -4.49 21.53
CA ASN A 236 23.82 -4.60 20.45
C ASN A 236 22.82 -3.43 20.45
N ILE A 237 22.42 -2.97 21.64
CA ILE A 237 21.54 -1.80 21.79
C ILE A 237 22.26 -0.55 21.29
N ARG A 238 23.50 -0.28 21.71
CA ARG A 238 24.29 0.87 21.20
C ARG A 238 24.51 0.81 19.68
N HIS A 239 24.77 -0.38 19.14
CA HIS A 239 24.96 -0.58 17.71
C HIS A 239 23.69 -0.25 16.90
N SER A 240 22.49 -0.65 17.38
CA SER A 240 21.22 -0.31 16.71
C SER A 240 20.94 1.20 16.62
N TYR A 241 21.54 2.01 17.50
CA TYR A 241 21.47 3.47 17.49
C TYR A 241 22.57 4.15 16.66
N GLY A 242 23.47 3.39 16.02
CA GLY A 242 24.52 3.91 15.15
C GLY A 242 25.73 4.48 15.89
N LEU A 243 25.86 4.23 17.19
CA LEU A 243 26.92 4.79 18.03
C LEU A 243 28.22 3.96 18.05
N GLN A 244 28.27 2.82 17.33
CA GLN A 244 29.46 1.96 17.19
C GLN A 244 29.49 1.27 15.81
N GLY A 245 30.67 1.08 15.23
CA GLY A 245 30.86 0.47 13.90
C GLY A 245 30.81 1.46 12.73
N ALA A 246 30.52 1.00 11.51
CA ALA A 246 30.52 1.77 10.25
C ALA A 246 29.43 2.88 10.15
N GLY A 247 28.88 3.36 11.27
CA GLY A 247 27.94 4.49 11.32
C GLY A 247 26.56 4.22 10.72
N ARG A 248 26.15 2.96 10.53
CA ARG A 248 24.84 2.64 9.93
C ARG A 248 23.71 2.91 10.93
N ASN A 249 23.00 4.02 10.71
CA ASN A 249 21.79 4.36 11.45
C ASN A 249 20.62 3.45 11.03
N TYR A 250 20.39 2.34 11.75
CA TYR A 250 19.30 1.41 11.46
C TYR A 250 17.93 2.09 11.58
N LYS A 251 17.16 2.10 10.47
CA LYS A 251 15.80 2.64 10.43
C LYS A 251 14.81 1.65 11.08
N PRO A 252 13.71 2.14 11.67
CA PRO A 252 12.58 1.30 12.07
C PRO A 252 12.06 0.45 10.90
N TYR A 253 11.56 -0.75 11.21
CA TYR A 253 11.04 -1.64 10.17
C TYR A 253 9.66 -1.24 9.68
N SER A 254 9.50 -1.22 8.36
CA SER A 254 8.19 -1.08 7.72
C SER A 254 7.32 -2.32 7.90
N CYS A 255 6.00 -2.19 7.69
CA CYS A 255 5.11 -3.35 7.70
C CYS A 255 5.55 -4.38 6.67
N GLN A 256 6.03 -3.96 5.50
CA GLN A 256 6.54 -4.85 4.46
C GLN A 256 7.75 -5.66 4.94
N GLN A 257 8.72 -5.03 5.60
CA GLN A 257 9.88 -5.73 6.15
C GLN A 257 9.46 -6.74 7.23
N ILE A 258 8.59 -6.34 8.16
CA ILE A 258 8.05 -7.23 9.20
C ILE A 258 7.27 -8.42 8.61
N LEU A 259 6.64 -8.21 7.44
CA LEU A 259 5.89 -9.24 6.72
C LEU A 259 6.78 -10.16 5.90
N MET A 260 7.92 -9.70 5.37
CA MET A 260 8.70 -10.47 4.39
C MET A 260 10.01 -11.01 4.95
N GLU A 261 10.64 -10.29 5.89
CA GLU A 261 11.93 -10.63 6.46
C GLU A 261 11.76 -11.47 7.74
N HIS A 262 12.63 -12.48 7.91
CA HIS A 262 12.76 -13.29 9.14
C HIS A 262 11.44 -13.77 9.76
N PRO A 263 10.70 -14.71 9.13
CA PRO A 263 9.45 -15.22 9.69
C PRO A 263 9.66 -15.82 11.09
N PRO A 264 8.75 -15.59 12.05
CA PRO A 264 8.89 -16.08 13.42
C PRO A 264 8.77 -17.61 13.50
N GLY A 265 9.66 -18.23 14.27
CA GLY A 265 9.60 -19.65 14.60
C GLY A 265 9.00 -19.91 16.00
N THR A 266 9.13 -21.15 16.47
CA THR A 266 8.63 -21.56 17.79
C THR A 266 9.32 -20.79 18.92
N GLY A 267 8.51 -20.12 19.74
CA GLY A 267 8.98 -19.30 20.86
C GLY A 267 9.43 -17.89 20.47
N ASP A 268 9.33 -17.52 19.19
CA ASP A 268 9.50 -16.15 18.76
C ASP A 268 8.19 -15.35 18.93
N SER A 269 8.31 -14.04 19.07
CA SER A 269 7.16 -13.13 19.27
C SER A 269 7.14 -11.95 18.30
N HIS A 270 8.09 -11.91 17.36
CA HIS A 270 8.22 -10.88 16.33
C HIS A 270 7.36 -11.21 15.09
N GLY A 271 7.41 -10.33 14.10
CA GLY A 271 6.59 -10.41 12.90
C GLY A 271 5.26 -9.68 13.02
N CYS A 272 4.39 -9.89 12.02
CA CYS A 272 3.04 -9.35 11.97
C CYS A 272 2.02 -10.40 12.43
N PRO A 273 1.26 -10.17 13.51
CA PRO A 273 0.23 -11.11 13.98
C PRO A 273 -0.82 -11.42 12.91
N TYR A 274 -1.19 -10.46 12.06
CA TYR A 274 -2.15 -10.69 10.97
C TYR A 274 -1.66 -11.67 9.90
N ARG A 275 -0.33 -11.90 9.78
CA ARG A 275 0.25 -12.88 8.85
C ARG A 275 0.63 -14.19 9.54
N HIS A 276 1.22 -14.10 10.73
CA HIS A 276 1.92 -15.23 11.35
C HIS A 276 1.12 -15.95 12.42
N PHE A 277 0.02 -15.39 12.92
CA PHE A 277 -0.87 -16.11 13.83
C PHE A 277 -1.91 -16.91 13.04
N SER A 278 -2.39 -18.02 13.62
CA SER A 278 -3.64 -18.62 13.14
C SER A 278 -4.80 -17.66 13.38
N ILE A 279 -5.89 -17.83 12.63
CA ILE A 279 -7.08 -16.95 12.72
C ILE A 279 -7.65 -16.98 14.16
N GLU A 280 -7.62 -18.12 14.82
CA GLU A 280 -8.09 -18.30 16.20
C GLU A 280 -7.21 -17.51 17.16
N ASN A 281 -5.89 -17.68 17.07
CA ASN A 281 -4.92 -16.97 17.91
C ASN A 281 -4.94 -15.46 17.66
N LEU A 282 -5.14 -15.04 16.41
CA LEU A 282 -5.32 -13.64 16.04
C LEU A 282 -6.57 -13.05 16.68
N THR A 283 -7.70 -13.77 16.64
CA THR A 283 -8.96 -13.32 17.24
C THR A 283 -8.82 -13.15 18.75
N VAL A 284 -8.19 -14.12 19.43
CA VAL A 284 -7.90 -14.03 20.87
C VAL A 284 -6.95 -12.87 21.19
N ALA A 285 -5.89 -12.69 20.39
CA ALA A 285 -4.94 -11.61 20.59
C ALA A 285 -5.57 -10.23 20.38
N MET A 286 -6.43 -10.08 19.37
CA MET A 286 -7.19 -8.86 19.12
C MET A 286 -8.13 -8.51 20.28
N GLY A 287 -8.90 -9.48 20.78
CA GLY A 287 -9.77 -9.27 21.94
C GLY A 287 -8.96 -8.86 23.17
N ARG A 288 -7.93 -9.64 23.51
CA ARG A 288 -7.15 -9.44 24.74
C ARG A 288 -6.25 -8.19 24.73
N LEU A 289 -5.56 -7.91 23.62
CA LEU A 289 -4.54 -6.86 23.57
C LEU A 289 -5.05 -5.53 23.00
N MET A 290 -6.08 -5.59 22.16
CA MET A 290 -6.65 -4.40 21.50
C MET A 290 -8.06 -4.08 21.98
N GLY A 291 -8.76 -4.99 22.65
CA GLY A 291 -10.15 -4.80 23.06
C GLY A 291 -11.15 -4.90 21.91
N VAL A 292 -10.82 -5.66 20.85
CA VAL A 292 -11.69 -5.82 19.68
C VAL A 292 -12.48 -7.12 19.79
N GLU A 293 -13.73 -6.99 20.21
CA GLU A 293 -14.68 -8.13 20.35
C GLU A 293 -15.83 -8.07 19.33
N ASP A 294 -15.95 -6.96 18.59
CA ASP A 294 -17.01 -6.79 17.60
C ASP A 294 -16.92 -7.83 16.47
N ARG A 295 -18.01 -8.59 16.27
CA ARG A 295 -18.08 -9.70 15.32
C ARG A 295 -17.92 -9.24 13.87
N SER A 296 -18.41 -8.06 13.52
CA SER A 296 -18.29 -7.52 12.16
C SER A 296 -16.83 -7.20 11.83
N VAL A 297 -16.14 -6.54 12.76
CA VAL A 297 -14.72 -6.21 12.61
C VAL A 297 -13.86 -7.48 12.53
N VAL A 298 -14.08 -8.44 13.43
CA VAL A 298 -13.35 -9.72 13.42
C VAL A 298 -13.56 -10.47 12.11
N ASN A 299 -14.79 -10.51 11.59
CA ASN A 299 -15.08 -11.15 10.30
C ASN A 299 -14.41 -10.41 9.13
N GLY A 300 -14.40 -9.08 9.14
CA GLY A 300 -13.70 -8.28 8.15
C GLY A 300 -12.18 -8.51 8.17
N VAL A 301 -11.58 -8.56 9.37
CA VAL A 301 -10.16 -8.91 9.54
C VAL A 301 -9.89 -10.31 8.98
N ARG A 302 -10.76 -11.29 9.24
CA ARG A 302 -10.61 -12.65 8.70
C ARG A 302 -10.56 -12.65 7.18
N GLN A 303 -11.51 -11.96 6.53
CA GLN A 303 -11.56 -11.84 5.07
C GLN A 303 -10.30 -11.16 4.51
N ASP A 304 -9.82 -10.09 5.15
CA ASP A 304 -8.60 -9.40 4.73
C ASP A 304 -7.36 -10.30 4.86
N VAL A 305 -7.27 -11.09 5.95
CA VAL A 305 -6.17 -12.04 6.17
C VAL A 305 -6.20 -13.19 5.17
N GLU A 306 -7.37 -13.76 4.89
CA GLU A 306 -7.57 -14.81 3.88
C GLU A 306 -7.20 -14.30 2.47
N ALA A 307 -7.52 -13.05 2.16
CA ALA A 307 -7.10 -12.38 0.93
C ALA A 307 -5.62 -11.94 0.94
N LYS A 308 -4.84 -12.28 1.98
CA LYS A 308 -3.43 -11.89 2.19
C LYS A 308 -3.20 -10.38 2.24
N LYS A 309 -4.22 -9.60 2.61
CA LYS A 309 -4.20 -8.14 2.76
C LYS A 309 -3.94 -7.74 4.21
N TYR A 310 -2.81 -8.16 4.76
CA TYR A 310 -2.48 -8.00 6.19
C TYR A 310 -2.43 -6.55 6.68
N HIS A 311 -1.98 -5.62 5.83
CA HIS A 311 -1.94 -4.20 6.17
C HIS A 311 -3.37 -3.63 6.27
N LEU A 312 -4.29 -4.03 5.38
CA LEU A 312 -5.70 -3.63 5.47
C LEU A 312 -6.37 -4.17 6.72
N ALA A 313 -6.08 -5.42 7.11
CA ALA A 313 -6.55 -5.98 8.37
C ALA A 313 -6.13 -5.13 9.58
N CYS A 314 -4.87 -4.67 9.60
CA CYS A 314 -4.37 -3.76 10.65
C CYS A 314 -5.07 -2.38 10.62
N ASN A 315 -5.29 -1.82 9.43
CA ASN A 315 -5.99 -0.54 9.25
C ASN A 315 -7.45 -0.62 9.70
N ARG A 316 -8.16 -1.72 9.39
CA ARG A 316 -9.53 -1.96 9.85
C ARG A 316 -9.61 -1.93 11.39
N VAL A 317 -8.66 -2.57 12.07
CA VAL A 317 -8.59 -2.51 13.54
C VAL A 317 -8.29 -1.10 14.03
N PHE A 318 -7.39 -0.36 13.36
CA PHE A 318 -7.12 1.04 13.68
C PHE A 318 -8.38 1.91 13.59
N GLU A 319 -9.10 1.81 12.47
CA GLU A 319 -10.33 2.57 12.19
C GLU A 319 -11.40 2.31 13.24
N TYR A 320 -11.61 1.04 13.59
CA TYR A 320 -12.55 0.66 14.65
C TYR A 320 -12.17 1.28 16.01
N LEU A 321 -10.89 1.20 16.39
CA LEU A 321 -10.42 1.70 17.68
C LEU A 321 -10.42 3.23 17.80
N HIS A 322 -10.47 3.95 16.68
CA HIS A 322 -10.45 5.40 16.62
C HIS A 322 -11.69 5.99 15.93
N GLU A 323 -12.79 5.23 15.86
CA GLU A 323 -14.00 5.62 15.13
C GLU A 323 -14.54 6.98 15.60
N LYS A 324 -14.51 7.23 16.92
CA LYS A 324 -14.99 8.48 17.54
C LYS A 324 -14.10 9.68 17.22
N GLU A 325 -12.79 9.47 17.14
CA GLU A 325 -11.80 10.49 16.77
C GLU A 325 -11.89 10.82 15.28
N LEU A 326 -12.04 9.80 14.42
CA LEU A 326 -12.12 9.96 12.97
C LEU A 326 -13.40 10.69 12.55
N LYS A 327 -14.55 10.38 13.18
CA LYS A 327 -15.82 11.10 12.91
C LYS A 327 -15.80 12.57 13.32
N ARG A 328 -14.94 12.98 14.25
CA ARG A 328 -14.80 14.39 14.68
C ARG A 328 -13.98 15.23 13.70
N LYS A 329 -13.21 14.59 12.81
CA LYS A 329 -12.28 15.26 11.90
C LYS A 329 -12.89 15.28 10.49
N ASP A 330 -13.76 16.25 10.22
CA ASP A 330 -14.57 16.41 9.00
C ASP A 330 -13.79 16.79 7.71
N GLY A 331 -12.55 16.32 7.55
CA GLY A 331 -11.73 16.70 6.41
C GLY A 331 -10.70 15.65 6.05
N GLY A 332 -11.09 14.65 5.26
CA GLY A 332 -10.27 13.88 4.31
C GLY A 332 -9.04 13.09 4.80
N ALA A 333 -8.49 13.38 5.97
CA ALA A 333 -7.19 12.89 6.45
C ALA A 333 -7.24 11.46 7.03
N GLY A 334 -8.40 10.81 7.01
CA GLY A 334 -8.60 9.43 7.46
C GLY A 334 -8.44 8.36 6.39
N LYS A 335 -8.11 8.72 5.14
CA LYS A 335 -8.11 7.78 3.99
C LYS A 335 -6.75 7.19 3.61
N GLU A 336 -5.67 7.68 4.18
CA GLU A 336 -4.34 7.15 3.85
C GLU A 336 -4.11 5.82 4.57
N THR A 337 -3.74 4.79 3.82
CA THR A 337 -3.45 3.47 4.35
C THR A 337 -2.14 3.50 5.15
N ILE A 338 -2.19 3.05 6.40
CA ILE A 338 -1.03 2.96 7.27
C ILE A 338 -0.15 1.80 6.80
N THR A 339 1.13 2.07 6.54
CA THR A 339 2.10 1.08 6.03
C THR A 339 3.32 0.91 6.93
N HIS A 340 3.38 1.64 8.04
CA HIS A 340 4.48 1.58 8.99
C HIS A 340 4.02 1.54 10.47
N PRO A 341 4.65 0.74 11.36
CA PRO A 341 4.26 0.69 12.78
C PRO A 341 4.40 2.03 13.51
N ASN A 342 5.46 2.80 13.26
CA ASN A 342 5.63 4.13 13.85
C ASN A 342 4.58 5.13 13.34
N GLU A 343 4.19 5.04 12.06
CA GLU A 343 3.09 5.84 11.51
C GLU A 343 1.75 5.51 12.20
N TYR A 344 1.47 4.22 12.44
CA TYR A 344 0.31 3.79 13.22
C TYR A 344 0.29 4.49 14.59
N PHE A 345 1.43 4.49 15.28
CA PHE A 345 1.55 5.12 16.59
C PHE A 345 1.31 6.62 16.52
N ASP A 346 1.99 7.33 15.60
CA ASP A 346 1.88 8.79 15.46
C ASP A 346 0.43 9.21 15.19
N ARG A 347 -0.27 8.47 14.32
CA ARG A 347 -1.69 8.71 14.04
C ARG A 347 -2.58 8.38 15.25
N SER A 348 -2.38 7.23 15.90
CA SER A 348 -3.17 6.83 17.07
C SER A 348 -3.03 7.85 18.21
N TRP A 349 -1.80 8.26 18.49
CA TRP A 349 -1.50 9.21 19.55
C TRP A 349 -2.04 10.61 19.19
N GLY A 350 -1.83 11.08 17.95
CA GLY A 350 -2.30 12.37 17.49
C GLY A 350 -3.84 12.50 17.48
N LEU A 351 -4.57 11.43 17.17
CA LEU A 351 -6.03 11.41 17.23
C LEU A 351 -6.57 11.55 18.67
N LYS A 352 -5.86 10.98 19.65
CA LYS A 352 -6.24 11.06 21.07
C LYS A 352 -5.69 12.30 21.79
N ASN A 353 -4.71 12.99 21.19
CA ASN A 353 -4.08 14.19 21.73
C ASN A 353 -4.05 15.35 20.70
N PRO A 354 -5.21 15.82 20.21
CA PRO A 354 -5.29 16.77 19.09
C PRO A 354 -4.60 18.12 19.34
N GLY A 355 -4.41 18.53 20.59
CA GLY A 355 -3.77 19.80 20.97
C GLY A 355 -2.27 19.74 21.28
N LYS A 356 -1.64 18.55 21.18
CA LYS A 356 -0.21 18.36 21.50
C LYS A 356 0.66 18.05 20.28
N ARG A 357 0.08 18.07 19.08
CA ARG A 357 0.85 17.96 17.83
C ARG A 357 1.45 19.34 17.55
N GLY A 358 2.78 19.43 17.57
CA GLY A 358 3.49 20.67 17.23
C GLY A 358 3.03 21.23 15.87
N GLY A 359 3.06 22.56 15.78
CA GLY A 359 2.39 23.39 14.77
C GLY A 359 2.35 22.84 13.36
N ASP A 360 1.16 22.93 12.77
CA ASP A 360 0.93 22.76 11.34
C ASP A 360 1.88 23.69 10.58
N GLY A 361 2.76 23.09 9.77
CA GLY A 361 3.79 23.77 8.99
C GLY A 361 3.24 24.52 7.79
N THR A 362 2.17 25.31 7.95
CA THR A 362 1.81 26.35 6.99
C THR A 362 2.58 27.63 7.32
N VAL A 363 3.89 27.62 7.10
CA VAL A 363 4.60 28.86 6.81
C VAL A 363 4.62 28.96 5.30
N ALA A 364 3.65 29.70 4.76
CA ALA A 364 3.73 30.23 3.41
C ALA A 364 5.03 31.06 3.33
N SER A 365 6.06 30.51 2.72
CA SER A 365 7.23 31.28 2.31
C SER A 365 6.84 32.11 1.08
N GLU A 366 6.11 33.20 1.29
CA GLU A 366 6.15 34.33 0.38
C GLU A 366 7.55 34.95 0.50
N VAL A 367 8.46 34.51 -0.37
CA VAL A 367 9.70 35.23 -0.62
C VAL A 367 9.32 36.45 -1.44
N GLN A 368 9.07 37.57 -0.76
CA GLN A 368 9.11 38.89 -1.37
C GLN A 368 10.57 39.18 -1.75
N VAL A 369 10.89 39.05 -3.03
CA VAL A 369 12.09 39.63 -3.62
C VAL A 369 11.89 41.14 -3.61
N LYS A 370 12.52 41.82 -2.65
CA LYS A 370 12.76 43.26 -2.75
C LYS A 370 14.11 43.45 -3.45
N ASP A 371 14.03 43.84 -4.71
CA ASP A 371 15.13 44.52 -5.39
C ASP A 371 15.35 45.87 -4.69
N GLU A 372 16.47 46.01 -3.98
CA GLU A 372 17.05 47.33 -3.70
C GLU A 372 18.57 47.27 -3.87
N ASP A 373 19.01 48.19 -4.74
CA ASP A 373 20.35 48.55 -5.15
C ASP A 373 21.43 48.52 -4.07
N VAL A 374 22.60 47.97 -4.42
CA VAL A 374 23.89 48.55 -4.01
C VAL A 374 24.85 48.49 -5.20
N ALA A 375 24.88 49.59 -5.95
CA ALA A 375 26.09 50.02 -6.61
C ALA A 375 27.12 50.42 -5.55
N MET A 376 28.39 50.01 -5.71
CA MET A 376 29.56 50.90 -5.69
C MET A 376 30.87 50.09 -5.69
N SER A 377 31.67 50.41 -6.72
CA SER A 377 33.11 50.16 -6.92
C SER A 377 33.49 48.92 -7.73
#